data_AF-A0A7K3GXB7-F1
#
_entry.id   AF-A0A7K3GXB7-F1
#
_cell.length_a   1.000
_cell.length_b   1.000
_cell.length_c   1.000
_cell.angle_alpha   90.00
_cell.angle_beta   90.00
_cell.angle_gamma   90.00
#
_symmetry.space_group_name_H-M   'P 1'
#
loop_
_entity.id
_entity.type
_entity.pdbx_description
1 polymer ?
#
loop_
_entity_poly.entity_id
_entity_poly.type
_entity_poly.pdbx_seq_one_letter_code
_entity_poly.pdbx_strand_id
1 'polypeptide(L)'
;APSAAGPSDAPPATDRLQRAFATAAAEYRVPQSVLLGVSYLQSRWDAHGGAPSVTGGYGPLHLTDARTALAGTSHHDEGTEDPRGDDARAPLHPKARATRAAALPDRLTTLPKAAELTGLSPEALRTDAAANVSGGAALLAAAQRDLGEPLSSDPADWYGAVARFSGAEDAATAAAYANDVFEVIRAGERRTTDAGQTVTLAARPGVAPDTGQLGDAGLRTSSAAGTECPKSVSCEWIPAPYEEFGDGDYGNHDLGNRPASQRIRYIVVHDTEGAWDGVLNMVQDPTYVSWNYTLRSTDGHIAQHVKAKDVAWHAGNWYVNAKSIGLEHEGFLAEPDAWYTEAMYRSSARLVKYLAGKYDIPLDRQHILG
;
A
#
# COMPACT_ATOMS: atom_id res chain seq x y z
N ALA A 1 43.62 -16.61 -43.48
CA ALA A 1 42.84 -15.48 -42.94
C ALA A 1 42.44 -15.83 -41.51
N PRO A 2 42.76 -15.04 -40.49
CA PRO A 2 42.24 -15.29 -39.15
C PRO A 2 40.77 -14.86 -39.11
N SER A 3 39.95 -15.70 -38.49
CA SER A 3 38.51 -15.49 -38.31
C SER A 3 38.26 -14.29 -37.40
N ALA A 4 37.39 -13.38 -37.83
CA ALA A 4 36.96 -12.24 -37.02
C ALA A 4 36.14 -12.75 -35.83
N ALA A 5 36.59 -12.42 -34.62
CA ALA A 5 35.78 -12.55 -33.42
C ALA A 5 34.60 -11.57 -33.52
N GLY A 6 33.37 -12.09 -33.42
CA GLY A 6 32.16 -11.27 -33.37
C GLY A 6 32.16 -10.34 -32.15
N PRO A 7 31.33 -9.28 -32.16
CA PRO A 7 31.25 -8.34 -31.06
C PRO A 7 30.91 -9.09 -29.77
N SER A 8 31.73 -8.92 -28.75
CA SER A 8 31.39 -9.36 -27.40
C SER A 8 30.18 -8.54 -26.94
N ASP A 9 29.02 -9.18 -26.79
CA ASP A 9 27.90 -8.62 -26.04
C ASP A 9 28.36 -8.45 -24.59
N ALA A 10 28.88 -7.27 -24.27
CA ALA A 10 29.17 -6.89 -22.90
C ALA A 10 27.84 -6.97 -22.13
N PRO A 11 27.81 -7.60 -20.95
CA PRO A 11 26.59 -7.69 -20.17
C PRO A 11 26.03 -6.29 -19.92
N PRO A 12 24.70 -6.12 -19.96
CA PRO A 12 24.08 -4.82 -19.79
C PRO A 12 24.55 -4.17 -18.49
N ALA A 13 24.91 -2.89 -18.55
CA ALA A 13 25.35 -2.15 -17.36
C ALA A 13 24.28 -2.25 -16.25
N THR A 14 24.71 -2.68 -15.07
CA THR A 14 23.85 -2.97 -13.90
C THR A 14 23.62 -1.76 -13.01
N ASP A 15 24.22 -0.61 -13.34
CA ASP A 15 24.22 0.62 -12.55
C ASP A 15 23.40 1.77 -13.19
N ARG A 16 22.63 1.48 -14.26
CA ARG A 16 21.88 2.52 -14.99
C ARG A 16 20.82 3.17 -14.11
N LEU A 17 20.08 2.36 -13.34
CA LEU A 17 19.05 2.88 -12.44
C LEU A 17 19.65 3.74 -11.32
N GLN A 18 20.79 3.32 -10.74
CA GLN A 18 21.53 4.14 -9.76
C GLN A 18 21.93 5.50 -10.33
N ARG A 19 22.39 5.53 -11.59
CA ARG A 19 22.70 6.79 -12.30
C ARG A 19 21.45 7.63 -12.57
N ALA A 20 20.33 7.01 -12.94
CA ALA A 20 19.06 7.73 -13.13
C ALA A 20 18.61 8.44 -11.84
N PHE A 21 18.73 7.78 -10.68
CA PHE A 21 18.49 8.41 -9.38
C PHE A 21 19.42 9.61 -9.14
N ALA A 22 20.71 9.51 -9.46
CA ALA A 22 21.65 10.62 -9.29
C ALA A 22 21.31 11.80 -10.23
N THR A 23 20.98 11.52 -11.48
CA THR A 23 20.60 12.54 -12.48
C THR A 23 19.32 13.27 -12.06
N ALA A 24 18.26 12.54 -11.74
CA ALA A 24 16.99 13.13 -11.32
C ALA A 24 17.13 13.91 -10.00
N ALA A 25 17.89 13.39 -9.03
CA ALA A 25 18.19 14.09 -7.78
C ALA A 25 18.86 15.46 -8.05
N ALA A 26 19.85 15.49 -8.96
CA ALA A 26 20.54 16.73 -9.33
C ALA A 26 19.63 17.72 -10.08
N GLU A 27 18.85 17.22 -11.05
CA GLU A 27 17.94 18.04 -11.88
C GLU A 27 16.84 18.71 -11.04
N TYR A 28 16.18 17.94 -10.18
CA TYR A 28 15.05 18.43 -9.37
C TYR A 28 15.50 18.98 -8.01
N ARG A 29 16.81 18.95 -7.72
CA ARG A 29 17.43 19.38 -6.46
C ARG A 29 16.81 18.68 -5.23
N VAL A 30 16.51 17.39 -5.38
CA VAL A 30 16.07 16.51 -4.30
C VAL A 30 17.28 15.73 -3.80
N PRO A 31 17.54 15.59 -2.49
CA PRO A 31 18.61 14.74 -2.00
C PRO A 31 18.43 13.31 -2.50
N GLN A 32 19.47 12.73 -3.11
CA GLN A 32 19.38 11.39 -3.70
C GLN A 32 18.93 10.33 -2.68
N SER A 33 19.30 10.48 -1.40
CA SER A 33 18.84 9.57 -0.33
C SER A 33 17.33 9.64 -0.09
N VAL A 34 16.70 10.82 -0.21
CA VAL A 34 15.24 10.98 -0.10
C VAL A 34 14.57 10.27 -1.26
N LEU A 35 15.03 10.53 -2.48
CA LEU A 35 14.44 9.92 -3.69
C LEU A 35 14.57 8.39 -3.68
N LEU A 36 15.74 7.86 -3.30
CA LEU A 36 15.96 6.42 -3.13
C LEU A 36 15.11 5.83 -2.00
N GLY A 37 14.99 6.53 -0.87
CA GLY A 37 14.19 6.07 0.28
C GLY A 37 12.70 5.99 -0.05
N VAL A 38 12.14 7.02 -0.70
CA VAL A 38 10.76 7.04 -1.19
C VAL A 38 10.53 5.90 -2.18
N SER A 39 11.38 5.78 -3.20
CA SER A 39 11.26 4.72 -4.20
C SER A 39 11.35 3.31 -3.61
N TYR A 40 12.15 3.12 -2.55
CA TYR A 40 12.19 1.84 -1.86
C TYR A 40 10.86 1.49 -1.20
N LEU A 41 10.21 2.45 -0.53
CA LEU A 41 8.89 2.26 0.09
C LEU A 41 7.78 2.01 -0.93
N GLN A 42 7.98 2.45 -2.16
CA GLN A 42 7.03 2.25 -3.23
C GLN A 42 7.18 0.85 -3.86
N SER A 43 8.33 0.52 -4.44
CA SER A 43 8.51 -0.74 -5.19
C SER A 43 9.77 -1.51 -4.85
N ARG A 44 10.51 -1.12 -3.80
CA ARG A 44 11.87 -1.62 -3.53
C ARG A 44 12.81 -1.44 -4.74
N TRP A 45 12.61 -0.36 -5.50
CA TRP A 45 13.29 0.01 -6.75
C TRP A 45 12.98 -0.84 -7.99
N ASP A 46 12.04 -1.79 -7.90
CA ASP A 46 11.65 -2.61 -9.05
C ASP A 46 10.85 -1.80 -10.07
N ALA A 47 11.00 -2.17 -11.34
CA ALA A 47 10.30 -1.53 -12.46
C ALA A 47 9.08 -2.33 -12.95
N HIS A 48 8.97 -3.59 -12.54
CA HIS A 48 7.90 -4.54 -12.83
C HIS A 48 7.61 -4.70 -14.33
N GLY A 49 8.63 -4.52 -15.17
CA GLY A 49 8.47 -4.60 -16.63
C GLY A 49 7.48 -3.59 -17.22
N GLY A 50 7.11 -2.54 -16.49
CA GLY A 50 6.06 -1.59 -16.87
C GLY A 50 4.64 -2.03 -16.51
N ALA A 51 4.46 -3.16 -15.82
CA ALA A 51 3.17 -3.59 -15.30
C ALA A 51 2.72 -2.69 -14.12
N PRO A 52 1.42 -2.33 -14.07
CA PRO A 52 0.88 -1.59 -12.93
C PRO A 52 0.85 -2.45 -11.66
N SER A 53 0.98 -1.79 -10.51
CA SER A 53 0.60 -2.37 -9.22
C SER A 53 -0.90 -2.57 -9.13
N VAL A 54 -1.34 -3.24 -8.07
CA VAL A 54 -2.77 -3.47 -7.78
C VAL A 54 -3.61 -2.18 -7.64
N THR A 55 -2.97 -1.02 -7.47
CA THR A 55 -3.64 0.30 -7.44
C THR A 55 -3.26 1.19 -8.63
N GLY A 56 -2.73 0.61 -9.70
CA GLY A 56 -2.39 1.33 -10.93
C GLY A 56 -1.13 2.19 -10.85
N GLY A 57 -0.19 1.87 -9.96
CA GLY A 57 1.11 2.53 -9.84
C GLY A 57 2.17 1.88 -10.71
N TYR A 58 3.01 2.69 -11.37
CA TYR A 58 4.03 2.20 -12.31
C TYR A 58 5.44 2.51 -11.84
N GLY A 59 6.37 1.59 -12.13
CA GLY A 59 7.81 1.79 -12.00
C GLY A 59 8.33 2.04 -10.57
N PRO A 60 9.62 2.43 -10.45
CA PRO A 60 10.29 2.57 -9.15
C PRO A 60 9.63 3.53 -8.16
N LEU A 61 8.92 4.55 -8.64
CA LEU A 61 8.29 5.57 -7.80
C LEU A 61 6.78 5.37 -7.65
N HIS A 62 6.22 4.27 -8.19
CA HIS A 62 4.78 3.97 -8.16
C HIS A 62 3.94 5.17 -8.59
N LEU A 63 4.24 5.71 -9.78
CA LEU A 63 3.45 6.81 -10.33
C LEU A 63 2.09 6.27 -10.76
N THR A 64 1.02 6.76 -10.14
CA THR A 64 -0.33 6.20 -10.28
C THR A 64 -1.12 6.77 -11.46
N ASP A 65 -1.67 5.86 -12.27
CA ASP A 65 -2.66 6.11 -13.32
C ASP A 65 -3.70 4.99 -13.32
N ALA A 66 -4.55 5.00 -12.28
CA ALA A 66 -5.55 3.96 -12.09
C ALA A 66 -6.57 3.90 -13.24
N ARG A 67 -6.85 5.02 -13.93
CA ARG A 67 -7.78 5.00 -15.07
C ARG A 67 -7.25 4.13 -16.22
N THR A 68 -5.97 4.24 -16.53
CA THR A 68 -5.35 3.42 -17.58
C THR A 68 -5.24 1.97 -17.12
N ALA A 69 -4.84 1.72 -15.87
CA ALA A 69 -4.72 0.36 -15.33
C ALA A 69 -6.07 -0.38 -15.33
N LEU A 70 -7.14 0.28 -14.86
CA LEU A 70 -8.49 -0.31 -14.77
C LEU A 70 -9.20 -0.48 -16.13
N ALA A 71 -8.68 0.12 -17.20
CA ALA A 71 -9.25 -0.07 -18.54
C ALA A 71 -8.93 -1.44 -19.15
N GLY A 72 -7.94 -2.16 -18.59
CA GLY A 72 -7.51 -3.49 -19.04
C GLY A 72 -8.02 -4.67 -18.20
N THR A 73 -8.53 -4.42 -16.99
CA THR A 73 -8.87 -5.47 -16.03
C THR A 73 -10.30 -5.97 -16.19
N SER A 74 -10.46 -7.27 -16.41
CA SER A 74 -11.75 -7.97 -16.29
C SER A 74 -12.01 -8.31 -14.81
N HIS A 75 -13.14 -7.85 -14.27
CA HIS A 75 -13.59 -8.22 -12.93
C HIS A 75 -13.96 -9.72 -12.90
N HIS A 76 -13.34 -10.48 -12.00
CA HIS A 76 -13.75 -11.85 -11.69
C HIS A 76 -14.48 -11.88 -10.34
N ASP A 77 -15.82 -11.82 -10.39
CA ASP A 77 -16.68 -12.17 -9.27
C ASP A 77 -17.02 -13.68 -9.34
N GLU A 78 -16.02 -14.58 -9.40
CA GLU A 78 -16.26 -16.01 -9.66
C GLU A 78 -16.45 -16.88 -8.39
N GLY A 79 -16.53 -16.26 -7.21
CA GLY A 79 -16.86 -16.97 -5.97
C GLY A 79 -18.36 -17.26 -5.84
N THR A 80 -18.75 -18.54 -5.84
CA THR A 80 -20.11 -18.96 -5.45
C THR A 80 -20.25 -19.31 -3.95
N GLU A 81 -19.14 -19.28 -3.22
CA GLU A 81 -19.06 -19.64 -1.81
C GLU A 81 -19.62 -18.52 -0.92
N ASP A 82 -20.37 -18.88 0.13
CA ASP A 82 -20.86 -17.93 1.13
C ASP A 82 -19.73 -17.57 2.11
N PRO A 83 -19.25 -16.30 2.15
CA PRO A 83 -18.12 -15.92 3.00
C PRO A 83 -18.39 -16.11 4.51
N ARG A 84 -19.66 -16.28 4.91
CA ARG A 84 -20.05 -16.64 6.29
C ARG A 84 -19.64 -18.07 6.65
N GLY A 85 -19.62 -18.98 5.66
CA GLY A 85 -19.49 -20.42 5.86
C GLY A 85 -20.72 -21.05 6.50
N ASP A 86 -21.90 -20.52 6.15
CA ASP A 86 -23.21 -20.96 6.65
C ASP A 86 -24.08 -21.49 5.50
N ASP A 87 -24.25 -22.82 5.47
CA ASP A 87 -25.04 -23.48 4.42
C ASP A 87 -26.56 -23.39 4.66
N ALA A 88 -27.02 -22.81 5.79
CA ALA A 88 -28.44 -22.72 6.14
C ALA A 88 -29.14 -21.48 5.58
N ARG A 89 -28.39 -20.45 5.16
CA ARG A 89 -28.90 -19.19 4.60
C ARG A 89 -28.51 -19.02 3.14
N ALA A 90 -29.22 -18.17 2.40
CA ALA A 90 -28.86 -17.85 1.02
C ALA A 90 -27.53 -17.08 0.99
N PRO A 91 -26.56 -17.47 0.13
CA PRO A 91 -25.24 -16.82 0.06
C PRO A 91 -25.35 -15.31 -0.16
N LEU A 92 -24.48 -14.55 0.50
CA LEU A 92 -24.35 -13.12 0.27
C LEU A 92 -23.31 -12.88 -0.81
N HIS A 93 -23.75 -12.29 -1.92
CA HIS A 93 -22.88 -11.84 -2.99
C HIS A 93 -22.77 -10.31 -2.95
N PRO A 94 -21.60 -9.76 -3.31
CA PRO A 94 -21.46 -8.32 -3.41
C PRO A 94 -22.49 -7.83 -4.43
N LYS A 95 -23.36 -6.92 -4.02
CA LYS A 95 -24.22 -6.23 -4.98
C LYS A 95 -23.30 -5.32 -5.78
N ALA A 96 -23.03 -5.66 -7.03
CA ALA A 96 -22.24 -4.84 -7.94
C ALA A 96 -22.84 -3.44 -8.05
N ARG A 97 -22.41 -2.54 -7.16
CA ARG A 97 -22.75 -1.13 -7.26
C ARG A 97 -21.72 -0.60 -8.22
N ALA A 98 -22.07 -0.56 -9.51
CA ALA A 98 -21.28 0.13 -10.51
C ALA A 98 -21.13 1.58 -10.05
N THR A 99 -20.03 1.90 -9.36
CA THR A 99 -19.67 3.27 -9.03
C THR A 99 -19.24 3.91 -10.34
N ARG A 100 -20.25 4.44 -11.03
CA ARG A 100 -20.12 5.29 -12.20
C ARG A 100 -19.14 6.41 -11.86
N ALA A 101 -17.91 6.30 -12.37
CA ALA A 101 -16.89 7.34 -12.45
C ALA A 101 -16.98 8.40 -11.32
N ALA A 102 -16.88 7.97 -10.06
CA ALA A 102 -16.46 8.92 -9.03
C ALA A 102 -15.08 9.45 -9.44
N ALA A 103 -14.80 10.73 -9.17
CA ALA A 103 -13.46 11.26 -9.37
C ALA A 103 -12.48 10.35 -8.61
N LEU A 104 -11.47 9.83 -9.30
CA LEU A 104 -10.44 9.03 -8.65
C LEU A 104 -9.75 9.91 -7.61
N PRO A 105 -9.48 9.40 -6.40
CA PRO A 105 -8.69 10.13 -5.41
C PRO A 105 -7.32 10.55 -5.99
N ASP A 106 -6.79 11.69 -5.53
CA ASP A 106 -5.54 12.25 -6.03
C ASP A 106 -4.36 11.25 -5.92
N ARG A 107 -4.33 10.44 -4.85
CA ARG A 107 -3.36 9.35 -4.64
C ARG A 107 -3.31 8.32 -5.78
N LEU A 108 -4.38 8.21 -6.59
CA LEU A 108 -4.48 7.28 -7.73
C LEU A 108 -4.23 7.96 -9.10
N THR A 109 -3.81 9.23 -9.11
CA THR A 109 -3.65 10.04 -10.34
C THR A 109 -2.37 10.88 -10.37
N THR A 110 -1.30 10.40 -9.74
CA THR A 110 -0.02 11.14 -9.64
C THR A 110 0.77 11.18 -10.95
N LEU A 111 0.62 10.18 -11.84
CA LEU A 111 1.38 10.10 -13.10
C LEU A 111 1.05 11.23 -14.09
N PRO A 112 -0.22 11.60 -14.34
CA PRO A 112 -0.54 12.81 -15.10
C PRO A 112 0.17 14.06 -14.58
N LYS A 113 0.24 14.24 -13.25
CA LYS A 113 0.94 15.37 -12.66
C LYS A 113 2.45 15.32 -12.89
N ALA A 114 3.05 14.13 -12.78
CA ALA A 114 4.46 13.93 -13.11
C ALA A 114 4.75 14.24 -14.60
N ALA A 115 3.83 13.90 -15.52
CA ALA A 115 3.96 14.22 -16.94
C ALA A 115 3.96 15.74 -17.18
N GLU A 116 3.07 16.49 -16.52
CA GLU A 116 3.05 17.96 -16.59
C GLU A 116 4.36 18.58 -16.07
N LEU A 117 4.86 18.09 -14.93
CA LEU A 117 6.03 18.67 -14.27
C LEU A 117 7.34 18.40 -15.01
N THR A 118 7.44 17.26 -15.70
CA THR A 118 8.65 16.82 -16.41
C THR A 118 8.62 17.13 -17.91
N GLY A 119 7.43 17.30 -18.49
CA GLY A 119 7.23 17.35 -19.94
C GLY A 119 7.38 16.00 -20.64
N LEU A 120 7.55 14.90 -19.89
CA LEU A 120 7.64 13.54 -20.43
C LEU A 120 6.25 13.00 -20.78
N SER A 121 6.20 12.07 -21.74
CA SER A 121 4.93 11.42 -22.08
C SER A 121 4.47 10.47 -20.96
N PRO A 122 3.15 10.30 -20.75
CA PRO A 122 2.64 9.29 -19.83
C PRO A 122 3.16 7.89 -20.11
N GLU A 123 3.33 7.53 -21.38
CA GLU A 123 3.88 6.24 -21.80
C GLU A 123 5.32 6.03 -21.29
N ALA A 124 6.18 7.05 -21.42
CA ALA A 124 7.55 6.96 -20.91
C ALA A 124 7.58 6.81 -19.39
N LEU A 125 6.70 7.53 -18.67
CA LEU A 125 6.60 7.42 -17.21
C LEU A 125 6.12 6.04 -16.73
N ARG A 126 5.37 5.30 -17.56
CA ARG A 126 4.95 3.93 -17.24
C ARG A 126 6.02 2.88 -17.55
N THR A 127 6.74 3.04 -18.66
CA THR A 127 7.56 1.97 -19.24
C THR A 127 9.08 2.17 -19.08
N ASP A 128 9.55 3.39 -18.84
CA ASP A 128 10.96 3.70 -18.65
C ASP A 128 11.26 4.06 -17.19
N ALA A 129 12.12 3.26 -16.55
CA ALA A 129 12.46 3.43 -15.15
C ALA A 129 13.15 4.78 -14.85
N ALA A 130 13.95 5.32 -15.77
CA ALA A 130 14.62 6.60 -15.57
C ALA A 130 13.63 7.77 -15.67
N ALA A 131 12.71 7.72 -16.65
CA ALA A 131 11.61 8.67 -16.77
C ALA A 131 10.73 8.65 -15.51
N ASN A 132 10.38 7.46 -15.03
CA ASN A 132 9.59 7.29 -13.80
C ASN A 132 10.29 7.90 -12.57
N VAL A 133 11.60 7.68 -12.42
CA VAL A 133 12.42 8.30 -11.36
C VAL A 133 12.43 9.83 -11.48
N SER A 134 12.55 10.38 -12.68
CA SER A 134 12.42 11.83 -12.91
C SER A 134 11.03 12.35 -12.53
N GLY A 135 9.97 11.60 -12.86
CA GLY A 135 8.60 11.94 -12.48
C GLY A 135 8.40 12.02 -10.96
N GLY A 136 8.87 11.03 -10.20
CA GLY A 136 8.77 11.07 -8.74
C GLY A 136 9.67 12.14 -8.10
N ALA A 137 10.85 12.41 -8.66
CA ALA A 137 11.69 13.53 -8.23
C ALA A 137 11.01 14.88 -8.45
N ALA A 138 10.34 15.05 -9.59
CA ALA A 138 9.55 16.24 -9.89
C ALA A 138 8.39 16.43 -8.92
N LEU A 139 7.67 15.35 -8.58
CA LEU A 139 6.58 15.37 -7.60
C LEU A 139 7.07 15.75 -6.20
N LEU A 140 8.20 15.17 -5.73
CA LEU A 140 8.79 15.56 -4.44
C LEU A 140 9.18 17.04 -4.41
N ALA A 141 9.84 17.52 -5.46
CA ALA A 141 10.24 18.92 -5.55
C ALA A 141 9.03 19.86 -5.67
N ALA A 142 7.92 19.42 -6.30
CA ALA A 142 6.67 20.17 -6.30
C ALA A 142 6.05 20.22 -4.91
N ALA A 143 5.95 19.08 -4.22
CA ALA A 143 5.41 19.00 -2.87
C ALA A 143 6.17 19.88 -1.87
N GLN A 144 7.51 19.94 -1.96
CA GLN A 144 8.36 20.83 -1.14
C GLN A 144 8.01 22.30 -1.39
N ARG A 145 7.88 22.71 -2.66
CA ARG A 145 7.51 24.10 -3.01
C ARG A 145 6.09 24.45 -2.57
N ASP A 146 5.16 23.52 -2.67
CA ASP A 146 3.76 23.70 -2.26
C ASP A 146 3.60 23.77 -0.73
N LEU A 147 4.61 23.33 0.03
CA LEU A 147 4.72 23.56 1.48
C LEU A 147 5.33 24.93 1.81
N GLY A 148 5.78 25.69 0.80
CA GLY A 148 6.51 26.94 1.01
C GLY A 148 7.96 26.73 1.46
N GLU A 149 8.44 25.48 1.46
CA GLU A 149 9.78 25.13 1.89
C GLU A 149 10.80 25.28 0.76
N PRO A 150 12.03 25.74 1.04
CA PRO A 150 13.08 25.78 0.04
C PRO A 150 13.52 24.36 -0.35
N LEU A 151 14.00 24.22 -1.59
CA LEU A 151 14.72 23.02 -1.98
C LEU A 151 16.07 23.00 -1.25
N SER A 152 16.35 21.91 -0.54
CA SER A 152 17.54 21.74 0.29
C SER A 152 18.34 20.50 -0.12
N SER A 153 19.65 20.54 0.07
CA SER A 153 20.52 19.36 -0.06
C SER A 153 20.53 18.47 1.18
N ASP A 154 19.99 18.94 2.31
CA ASP A 154 19.85 18.14 3.53
C ASP A 154 18.54 17.33 3.49
N PRO A 155 18.57 15.99 3.55
CA PRO A 155 17.36 15.17 3.66
C PRO A 155 16.45 15.52 4.83
N ALA A 156 17.00 16.06 5.93
CA ALA A 156 16.20 16.39 7.11
C ALA A 156 15.05 17.38 6.79
N ASP A 157 15.27 18.26 5.81
CA ASP A 157 14.35 19.33 5.42
C ASP A 157 13.21 18.86 4.49
N TRP A 158 13.13 17.55 4.18
CA TRP A 158 12.20 17.00 3.19
C TRP A 158 11.07 16.18 3.80
N TYR A 159 10.94 16.17 5.13
CA TYR A 159 9.98 15.31 5.81
C TYR A 159 8.53 15.60 5.37
N GLY A 160 8.14 16.88 5.30
CA GLY A 160 6.81 17.28 4.83
C GLY A 160 6.54 16.87 3.39
N ALA A 161 7.49 17.04 2.48
CA ALA A 161 7.34 16.64 1.07
C ALA A 161 7.23 15.11 0.92
N VAL A 162 8.02 14.35 1.67
CA VAL A 162 7.92 12.88 1.73
C VAL A 162 6.56 12.46 2.28
N ALA A 163 6.06 13.14 3.32
CA ALA A 163 4.76 12.87 3.89
C ALA A 163 3.63 13.13 2.88
N ARG A 164 3.67 14.25 2.14
CA ARG A 164 2.71 14.55 1.07
C ARG A 164 2.81 13.57 -0.11
N PHE A 165 3.99 13.07 -0.44
CA PHE A 165 4.18 12.10 -1.52
C PHE A 165 3.37 10.81 -1.29
N SER A 166 3.11 10.43 -0.04
CA SER A 166 2.27 9.25 0.28
C SER A 166 0.85 9.34 -0.29
N GLY A 167 0.34 10.55 -0.57
CA GLY A 167 -1.06 10.75 -0.96
C GLY A 167 -2.06 10.56 0.20
N ALA A 168 -1.57 10.42 1.44
CA ALA A 168 -2.41 10.32 2.61
C ALA A 168 -3.18 11.63 2.88
N GLU A 169 -4.43 11.49 3.31
CA GLU A 169 -5.31 12.63 3.62
C GLU A 169 -5.30 13.03 5.10
N ASP A 170 -4.65 12.22 5.94
CA ASP A 170 -4.54 12.44 7.38
C ASP A 170 -3.07 12.44 7.84
N ALA A 171 -2.81 13.23 8.89
CA ALA A 171 -1.45 13.47 9.37
C ALA A 171 -0.78 12.21 9.94
N ALA A 172 -1.54 11.30 10.55
CA ALA A 172 -0.96 10.11 11.17
C ALA A 172 -0.44 9.14 10.12
N THR A 173 -1.19 8.94 9.02
CA THR A 173 -0.77 8.12 7.88
C THR A 173 0.41 8.73 7.15
N ALA A 174 0.35 10.03 6.84
CA ALA A 174 1.45 10.73 6.18
C ALA A 174 2.76 10.67 7.01
N ALA A 175 2.64 10.84 8.34
CA ALA A 175 3.76 10.70 9.26
C ALA A 175 4.31 9.27 9.30
N ALA A 176 3.45 8.25 9.36
CA ALA A 176 3.88 6.86 9.39
C ALA A 176 4.68 6.49 8.13
N TYR A 177 4.19 6.87 6.94
CA TYR A 177 4.90 6.67 5.69
C TYR A 177 6.26 7.40 5.68
N ALA A 178 6.30 8.67 6.08
CA ALA A 178 7.55 9.44 6.12
C ALA A 178 8.53 8.84 7.13
N ASN A 179 8.07 8.40 8.30
CA ASN A 179 8.92 7.75 9.30
C ASN A 179 9.60 6.50 8.74
N ASP A 180 8.89 5.70 7.94
CA ASP A 180 9.45 4.50 7.31
C ASP A 180 10.49 4.85 6.23
N VAL A 181 10.25 5.88 5.42
CA VAL A 181 11.25 6.39 4.47
C VAL A 181 12.53 6.80 5.20
N PHE A 182 12.40 7.55 6.29
CA PHE A 182 13.56 7.98 7.07
C PHE A 182 14.22 6.85 7.86
N GLU A 183 13.48 5.81 8.25
CA GLU A 183 14.05 4.57 8.80
C GLU A 183 14.97 3.90 7.76
N VAL A 184 14.49 3.76 6.53
CA VAL A 184 15.29 3.22 5.41
C VAL A 184 16.50 4.08 5.10
N ILE A 185 16.38 5.42 5.12
CA ILE A 185 17.53 6.33 4.93
C ILE A 185 18.57 6.16 6.03
N ARG A 186 18.15 6.04 7.30
CA ARG A 186 19.07 5.86 8.43
C ARG A 186 19.80 4.52 8.35
N ALA A 187 19.08 3.46 8.02
CA ALA A 187 19.64 2.11 7.93
C ALA A 187 20.50 1.88 6.67
N GLY A 188 20.16 2.54 5.56
CA GLY A 188 20.67 2.21 4.24
C GLY A 188 20.10 0.89 3.71
N GLU A 189 20.32 0.61 2.44
CA GLU A 189 19.82 -0.58 1.77
C GLU A 189 20.61 -0.88 0.50
N ARG A 190 20.67 -2.16 0.10
CA ARG A 190 21.29 -2.59 -1.16
C ARG A 190 20.56 -3.79 -1.74
N ARG A 191 20.11 -3.68 -2.98
CA ARG A 191 19.34 -4.72 -3.66
C ARG A 191 19.70 -4.82 -5.14
N THR A 192 19.55 -6.02 -5.69
CA THR A 192 19.43 -6.25 -7.13
C THR A 192 17.95 -6.30 -7.50
N THR A 193 17.51 -5.42 -8.38
CA THR A 193 16.10 -5.32 -8.81
C THR A 193 15.69 -6.48 -9.72
N ASP A 194 14.39 -6.59 -9.98
CA ASP A 194 13.79 -7.47 -10.99
C ASP A 194 14.43 -7.36 -12.39
N ALA A 195 14.86 -6.17 -12.78
CA ALA A 195 15.56 -5.88 -14.03
C ALA A 195 17.10 -6.08 -13.96
N GLY A 196 17.61 -6.70 -12.88
CA GLY A 196 19.03 -6.97 -12.69
C GLY A 196 19.89 -5.73 -12.39
N GLN A 197 19.29 -4.60 -12.01
CA GLN A 197 20.01 -3.40 -11.64
C GLN A 197 20.45 -3.47 -10.18
N THR A 198 21.69 -3.11 -9.87
CA THR A 198 22.16 -2.96 -8.49
C THR A 198 21.91 -1.53 -8.03
N VAL A 199 21.09 -1.37 -7.00
CA VAL A 199 20.81 -0.06 -6.37
C VAL A 199 21.28 -0.10 -4.92
N THR A 200 21.87 1.00 -4.47
CA THR A 200 22.36 1.17 -3.09
C THR A 200 21.96 2.54 -2.57
N LEU A 201 21.35 2.52 -1.40
CA LEU A 201 21.14 3.66 -0.53
C LEU A 201 22.16 3.57 0.61
N ALA A 202 23.13 4.48 0.62
CA ALA A 202 24.08 4.55 1.73
C ALA A 202 23.36 4.97 3.03
N ALA A 203 23.69 4.28 4.12
CA ALA A 203 23.14 4.57 5.44
C ALA A 203 23.50 5.98 5.91
N ARG A 204 22.52 6.71 6.46
CA ARG A 204 22.72 8.04 7.08
C ARG A 204 22.13 8.07 8.50
N PRO A 205 22.78 7.41 9.48
CA PRO A 205 22.21 7.19 10.81
C PRO A 205 21.93 8.48 11.59
N GLY A 206 22.64 9.58 11.27
CA GLY A 206 22.48 10.88 11.92
C GLY A 206 21.38 11.78 11.35
N VAL A 207 20.64 11.35 10.32
CA VAL A 207 19.55 12.17 9.76
C VAL A 207 18.38 12.21 10.75
N ALA A 208 18.07 13.41 11.23
CA ALA A 208 16.93 13.71 12.07
C ALA A 208 15.94 14.56 11.25
N PRO A 209 14.82 13.99 10.77
CA PRO A 209 13.84 14.75 9.98
C PRO A 209 13.17 15.86 10.78
N ASP A 210 12.89 16.99 10.13
CA ASP A 210 12.03 18.03 10.70
C ASP A 210 10.55 17.63 10.62
N THR A 211 10.06 16.99 11.68
CA THR A 211 8.66 16.56 11.77
C THR A 211 7.68 17.73 11.91
N GLY A 212 8.17 18.95 12.21
CA GLY A 212 7.33 20.14 12.36
C GLY A 212 6.62 20.53 11.07
N GLN A 213 7.23 20.23 9.91
CA GLN A 213 6.69 20.52 8.57
C GLN A 213 5.30 19.92 8.30
N LEU A 214 4.90 18.86 9.04
CA LEU A 214 3.56 18.29 8.91
C LEU A 214 2.45 19.25 9.39
N GLY A 215 2.75 20.18 10.29
CA GLY A 215 1.79 21.17 10.76
C GLY A 215 1.24 22.05 9.61
N ASP A 216 2.07 22.30 8.61
CA ASP A 216 1.75 23.14 7.46
C ASP A 216 1.17 22.36 6.27
N ALA A 217 1.08 21.03 6.40
CA ALA A 217 0.62 20.16 5.31
C ALA A 217 -0.89 20.24 5.05
N GLY A 218 -1.69 20.78 5.98
CA GLY A 218 -3.15 20.93 5.83
C GLY A 218 -3.93 19.60 5.92
N LEU A 219 -3.32 18.56 6.52
CA LEU A 219 -3.89 17.22 6.61
C LEU A 219 -4.94 17.12 7.74
N ARG A 220 -5.93 16.25 7.56
CA ARG A 220 -6.90 15.98 8.62
C ARG A 220 -6.24 15.28 9.80
N THR A 221 -6.84 15.43 10.97
CA THR A 221 -6.50 14.60 12.13
C THR A 221 -7.34 13.32 12.10
N SER A 222 -6.69 12.17 12.14
CA SER A 222 -7.32 10.85 12.33
C SER A 222 -7.15 10.40 13.78
N SER A 223 -7.96 9.44 14.23
CA SER A 223 -7.90 8.91 15.59
C SER A 223 -7.76 7.39 15.59
N ALA A 224 -6.73 6.91 16.29
CA ALA A 224 -6.56 5.49 16.59
C ALA A 224 -7.35 5.07 17.85
N ALA A 225 -8.23 5.93 18.36
CA ALA A 225 -8.97 5.62 19.58
C ALA A 225 -9.81 4.36 19.40
N GLY A 226 -9.63 3.43 20.34
CA GLY A 226 -10.32 2.15 20.34
C GLY A 226 -9.74 1.11 19.39
N THR A 227 -8.81 1.44 18.47
CA THR A 227 -8.26 0.44 17.54
C THR A 227 -7.33 -0.56 18.22
N GLU A 228 -7.20 -1.74 17.62
CA GLU A 228 -6.35 -2.83 18.10
C GLU A 228 -5.11 -2.98 17.21
N CYS A 229 -4.36 -1.89 17.08
CA CYS A 229 -3.18 -1.78 16.23
C CYS A 229 -1.92 -1.45 17.06
N PRO A 230 -0.71 -1.84 16.59
CA PRO A 230 0.52 -1.36 17.22
C PRO A 230 0.70 0.15 16.97
N LYS A 231 1.43 0.85 17.85
CA LYS A 231 1.71 2.30 17.68
C LYS A 231 2.59 2.64 16.46
N SER A 232 3.23 1.64 15.87
CA SER A 232 4.14 1.78 14.74
C SER A 232 3.45 1.81 13.37
N VAL A 233 2.12 1.83 13.33
CA VAL A 233 1.32 1.94 12.09
C VAL A 233 0.27 3.03 12.25
N SER A 234 -0.17 3.60 11.12
CA SER A 234 -1.37 4.42 11.11
C SER A 234 -2.58 3.50 11.08
N CYS A 235 -3.50 3.70 12.02
CA CYS A 235 -4.68 2.85 12.15
C CYS A 235 -5.90 3.66 12.60
N GLU A 236 -6.98 3.58 11.84
CA GLU A 236 -8.25 4.29 12.07
C GLU A 236 -9.39 3.30 12.32
N TRP A 237 -10.38 3.72 13.11
CA TRP A 237 -11.60 2.95 13.33
C TRP A 237 -12.67 3.35 12.30
N ILE A 238 -13.00 2.44 11.38
CA ILE A 238 -14.08 2.60 10.39
C ILE A 238 -15.00 1.40 10.55
N PRO A 239 -16.03 1.44 11.40
CA PRO A 239 -16.72 0.24 11.85
C PRO A 239 -17.49 -0.47 10.74
N ALA A 240 -17.44 -1.81 10.74
CA ALA A 240 -18.51 -2.62 10.18
C ALA A 240 -19.71 -2.55 11.14
N PRO A 241 -20.89 -2.09 10.72
CA PRO A 241 -22.05 -2.00 11.61
C PRO A 241 -22.58 -3.39 11.98
N TYR A 242 -23.03 -3.53 13.23
CA TYR A 242 -23.89 -4.64 13.65
C TYR A 242 -25.33 -4.12 13.70
N GLU A 243 -26.23 -4.76 12.94
CA GLU A 243 -27.64 -4.38 12.87
C GLU A 243 -28.51 -5.63 12.94
N GLU A 244 -29.58 -5.60 13.73
CA GLU A 244 -30.57 -6.68 13.78
C GLU A 244 -31.70 -6.38 12.79
N PHE A 245 -32.00 -7.33 11.91
CA PHE A 245 -33.04 -7.17 10.88
C PHE A 245 -34.38 -7.81 11.26
N GLY A 246 -34.42 -8.57 12.37
CA GLY A 246 -35.58 -9.32 12.81
C GLY A 246 -35.52 -10.79 12.39
N ASP A 247 -36.43 -11.62 12.92
CA ASP A 247 -36.53 -13.06 12.63
C ASP A 247 -35.22 -13.87 12.81
N GLY A 248 -34.33 -13.40 13.69
CA GLY A 248 -33.03 -14.01 13.95
C GLY A 248 -31.95 -13.67 12.91
N ASP A 249 -32.23 -12.75 11.98
CA ASP A 249 -31.26 -12.23 11.01
C ASP A 249 -30.59 -10.95 11.52
N TYR A 250 -29.30 -10.84 11.25
CA TYR A 250 -28.44 -9.75 11.68
C TYR A 250 -27.25 -9.59 10.75
N GLY A 251 -26.64 -8.41 10.82
CA GLY A 251 -25.54 -7.99 9.95
C GLY A 251 -24.18 -8.59 10.29
N ASN A 252 -23.14 -7.92 9.81
CA ASN A 252 -21.96 -8.46 9.10
C ASN A 252 -20.99 -9.33 9.91
N HIS A 253 -21.25 -9.58 11.18
CA HIS A 253 -20.37 -10.30 12.09
C HIS A 253 -21.16 -10.83 13.30
N ASP A 254 -20.65 -11.87 13.96
CA ASP A 254 -21.23 -12.34 15.22
C ASP A 254 -20.60 -11.61 16.42
N LEU A 255 -21.44 -11.19 17.35
CA LEU A 255 -20.98 -10.69 18.64
C LEU A 255 -20.34 -11.82 19.45
N GLY A 256 -19.21 -11.52 20.09
CA GLY A 256 -18.44 -12.51 20.82
C GLY A 256 -17.68 -11.94 22.02
N ASN A 257 -16.99 -12.84 22.70
CA ASN A 257 -16.09 -12.53 23.80
C ASN A 257 -14.76 -13.26 23.64
N ARG A 258 -14.20 -13.27 22.42
CA ARG A 258 -12.88 -13.84 22.16
C ARG A 258 -11.80 -12.98 22.82
N PRO A 259 -10.70 -13.57 23.32
CA PRO A 259 -10.37 -14.99 23.26
C PRO A 259 -10.94 -15.85 24.39
N ALA A 260 -11.73 -15.28 25.32
CA ALA A 260 -12.25 -16.00 26.49
C ALA A 260 -13.27 -17.08 26.11
N SER A 261 -14.15 -16.79 25.14
CA SER A 261 -15.12 -17.78 24.63
C SER A 261 -14.49 -18.77 23.64
N GLN A 262 -13.53 -18.31 22.83
CA GLN A 262 -12.86 -19.11 21.80
C GLN A 262 -11.48 -18.50 21.50
N ARG A 263 -10.42 -19.33 21.59
CA ARG A 263 -9.06 -18.90 21.20
C ARG A 263 -9.03 -18.45 19.75
N ILE A 264 -8.41 -17.31 19.49
CA ILE A 264 -7.98 -16.86 18.17
C ILE A 264 -6.69 -17.61 17.86
N ARG A 265 -6.67 -18.30 16.71
CA ARG A 265 -5.58 -19.20 16.29
C ARG A 265 -4.98 -18.81 14.96
N TYR A 266 -5.71 -18.07 14.14
CA TYR A 266 -5.33 -17.80 12.76
C TYR A 266 -5.30 -16.31 12.48
N ILE A 267 -4.42 -15.90 11.58
CA ILE A 267 -4.54 -14.65 10.85
C ILE A 267 -4.68 -15.05 9.39
N VAL A 268 -5.74 -14.58 8.73
CA VAL A 268 -5.99 -14.87 7.32
C VAL A 268 -5.75 -13.58 6.54
N VAL A 269 -4.87 -13.67 5.55
CA VAL A 269 -4.46 -12.57 4.69
C VAL A 269 -5.19 -12.71 3.37
N HIS A 270 -6.04 -11.76 3.06
CA HIS A 270 -6.83 -11.69 1.85
C HIS A 270 -6.38 -10.50 1.01
N ASP A 271 -6.79 -10.50 -0.25
CA ASP A 271 -6.94 -9.29 -1.04
C ASP A 271 -8.42 -8.99 -1.32
N THR A 272 -8.69 -7.71 -1.60
CA THR A 272 -10.05 -7.19 -1.61
C THR A 272 -10.84 -7.39 -2.90
N GLU A 273 -10.17 -7.72 -4.00
CA GLU A 273 -10.69 -7.63 -5.37
C GLU A 273 -11.40 -6.29 -5.67
N GLY A 274 -10.84 -5.20 -5.16
CA GLY A 274 -11.50 -3.90 -5.12
C GLY A 274 -10.57 -2.73 -4.75
N ALA A 275 -10.99 -1.52 -5.12
CA ALA A 275 -10.32 -0.29 -4.72
C ALA A 275 -10.83 0.20 -3.34
N TRP A 276 -9.98 0.90 -2.60
CA TRP A 276 -10.22 1.36 -1.22
C TRP A 276 -11.64 1.85 -0.93
N ASP A 277 -12.15 2.81 -1.69
CA ASP A 277 -13.47 3.41 -1.42
C ASP A 277 -14.61 2.39 -1.65
N GLY A 278 -14.47 1.51 -2.63
CA GLY A 278 -15.44 0.43 -2.89
C GLY A 278 -15.46 -0.57 -1.74
N VAL A 279 -14.27 -0.97 -1.27
CA VAL A 279 -14.07 -1.89 -0.16
C VAL A 279 -14.64 -1.34 1.15
N LEU A 280 -14.43 -0.04 1.43
CA LEU A 280 -15.05 0.62 2.58
C LEU A 280 -16.57 0.66 2.48
N ASN A 281 -17.13 0.88 1.29
CA ASN A 281 -18.59 0.79 1.11
C ASN A 281 -19.13 -0.62 1.37
N MET A 282 -18.40 -1.67 0.98
CA MET A 282 -18.80 -3.06 1.20
C MET A 282 -18.81 -3.42 2.69
N VAL A 283 -17.74 -3.12 3.43
CA VAL A 283 -17.63 -3.48 4.85
C VAL A 283 -18.61 -2.69 5.73
N GLN A 284 -19.02 -1.50 5.29
CA GLN A 284 -19.99 -0.65 5.97
C GLN A 284 -21.45 -0.95 5.59
N ASP A 285 -21.72 -1.79 4.59
CA ASP A 285 -23.08 -2.24 4.27
C ASP A 285 -23.53 -3.27 5.30
N PRO A 286 -24.50 -2.97 6.19
CA PRO A 286 -24.93 -3.86 7.26
C PRO A 286 -25.59 -5.16 6.74
N THR A 287 -25.86 -5.26 5.43
CA THR A 287 -26.46 -6.45 4.80
C THR A 287 -25.43 -7.35 4.13
N TYR A 288 -24.13 -7.03 4.26
CA TYR A 288 -23.04 -7.76 3.63
C TYR A 288 -22.10 -8.40 4.66
N VAL A 289 -20.95 -8.89 4.22
CA VAL A 289 -19.96 -9.57 5.06
C VAL A 289 -18.94 -8.58 5.65
N SER A 290 -18.02 -9.05 6.50
CA SER A 290 -17.00 -8.19 7.11
C SER A 290 -15.68 -8.91 7.36
N TRP A 291 -14.67 -8.11 7.66
CA TRP A 291 -13.32 -8.53 8.05
C TRP A 291 -12.80 -7.60 9.15
N ASN A 292 -11.66 -7.92 9.77
CA ASN A 292 -11.18 -7.13 10.90
C ASN A 292 -10.43 -5.88 10.45
N TYR A 293 -9.62 -5.95 9.39
CA TYR A 293 -8.77 -4.86 8.94
C TYR A 293 -8.71 -4.74 7.42
N THR A 294 -8.72 -3.53 6.87
CA THR A 294 -8.31 -3.25 5.49
C THR A 294 -6.98 -2.50 5.49
N LEU A 295 -6.08 -2.85 4.57
CA LEU A 295 -4.77 -2.23 4.39
C LEU A 295 -4.71 -1.54 3.02
N ARG A 296 -4.43 -0.24 3.01
CA ARG A 296 -4.34 0.56 1.79
C ARG A 296 -2.97 0.39 1.13
N SER A 297 -2.95 0.13 -0.18
CA SER A 297 -1.72 -0.22 -0.89
C SER A 297 -0.80 0.99 -1.09
N THR A 298 -1.35 2.19 -1.32
CA THR A 298 -0.56 3.38 -1.66
C THR A 298 0.34 3.91 -0.53
N ASP A 299 -0.11 3.82 0.73
CA ASP A 299 0.57 4.45 1.89
C ASP A 299 0.67 3.56 3.13
N GLY A 300 0.09 2.36 3.11
CA GLY A 300 0.09 1.43 4.24
C GLY A 300 -0.91 1.77 5.35
N HIS A 301 -1.87 2.67 5.12
CA HIS A 301 -2.93 2.96 6.09
C HIS A 301 -3.73 1.71 6.45
N ILE A 302 -4.07 1.55 7.74
CA ILE A 302 -4.91 0.46 8.23
C ILE A 302 -6.25 1.01 8.71
N ALA A 303 -7.36 0.47 8.22
CA ALA A 303 -8.68 0.67 8.80
C ALA A 303 -9.07 -0.59 9.58
N GLN A 304 -9.48 -0.46 10.85
CA GLN A 304 -10.08 -1.56 11.61
C GLN A 304 -11.61 -1.45 11.58
N HIS A 305 -12.29 -2.56 11.26
CA HIS A 305 -13.74 -2.61 11.09
C HIS A 305 -14.45 -3.44 12.17
N VAL A 306 -13.86 -4.57 12.57
CA VAL A 306 -14.41 -5.48 13.59
C VAL A 306 -13.39 -5.71 14.70
N LYS A 307 -13.83 -5.62 15.96
CA LYS A 307 -12.99 -5.93 17.12
C LYS A 307 -12.69 -7.42 17.17
N ALA A 308 -11.49 -7.79 17.59
CA ALA A 308 -11.07 -9.19 17.65
C ALA A 308 -11.93 -10.05 18.60
N LYS A 309 -12.65 -9.44 19.54
CA LYS A 309 -13.59 -10.14 20.43
C LYS A 309 -14.79 -10.74 19.68
N ASP A 310 -15.21 -10.08 18.59
CA ASP A 310 -16.33 -10.44 17.72
C ASP A 310 -15.81 -11.23 16.51
N VAL A 311 -16.67 -11.95 15.79
CA VAL A 311 -16.30 -12.86 14.69
C VAL A 311 -16.73 -12.26 13.35
N ALA A 312 -15.76 -11.79 12.58
CA ALA A 312 -16.00 -11.32 11.22
C ALA A 312 -16.24 -12.48 10.24
N TRP A 313 -16.91 -12.22 9.12
CA TRP A 313 -17.31 -13.21 8.10
C TRP A 313 -16.45 -13.08 6.84
N HIS A 314 -15.23 -13.62 6.85
CA HIS A 314 -14.25 -13.35 5.79
C HIS A 314 -13.66 -14.60 5.13
N ALA A 315 -13.74 -15.76 5.77
CA ALA A 315 -13.00 -16.96 5.35
C ALA A 315 -13.83 -18.02 4.61
N GLY A 316 -15.15 -17.82 4.42
CA GLY A 316 -16.02 -18.82 3.80
C GLY A 316 -16.20 -20.12 4.60
N ASN A 317 -15.59 -20.20 5.79
CA ASN A 317 -15.63 -21.37 6.65
C ASN A 317 -15.81 -20.94 8.11
N TRP A 318 -16.92 -21.34 8.73
CA TRP A 318 -17.24 -20.93 10.10
C TRP A 318 -16.17 -21.33 11.13
N TYR A 319 -15.57 -22.52 11.00
CA TYR A 319 -14.52 -22.96 11.92
C TYR A 319 -13.31 -22.02 11.89
N VAL A 320 -12.96 -21.53 10.69
CA VAL A 320 -11.88 -20.57 10.48
C VAL A 320 -12.30 -19.20 10.99
N ASN A 321 -13.43 -18.63 10.52
CA ASN A 321 -13.97 -17.33 10.96
C ASN A 321 -13.97 -17.20 12.49
N ALA A 322 -14.56 -18.16 13.19
CA ALA A 322 -14.65 -18.15 14.66
C ALA A 322 -13.29 -18.13 15.37
N LYS A 323 -12.20 -18.52 14.69
CA LYS A 323 -10.84 -18.63 15.22
C LYS A 323 -9.82 -17.73 14.52
N SER A 324 -10.24 -16.87 13.59
CA SER A 324 -9.34 -16.01 12.82
C SER A 324 -9.53 -14.52 13.09
N ILE A 325 -8.53 -13.77 12.66
CA ILE A 325 -8.60 -12.34 12.35
C ILE A 325 -8.33 -12.20 10.85
N GLY A 326 -9.22 -11.52 10.12
CA GLY A 326 -9.09 -11.27 8.67
C GLY A 326 -8.43 -9.93 8.37
N LEU A 327 -7.40 -9.94 7.51
CA LEU A 327 -6.70 -8.76 6.98
C LEU A 327 -6.90 -8.71 5.47
N GLU A 328 -7.61 -7.71 4.98
CA GLU A 328 -7.85 -7.45 3.57
C GLU A 328 -6.83 -6.44 3.02
N HIS A 329 -6.06 -6.84 2.02
CA HIS A 329 -5.10 -5.96 1.34
C HIS A 329 -5.75 -5.36 0.10
N GLU A 330 -5.76 -4.02 0.00
CA GLU A 330 -6.31 -3.33 -1.16
C GLU A 330 -5.59 -3.80 -2.43
N GLY A 331 -6.37 -4.36 -3.35
CA GLY A 331 -5.88 -4.81 -4.64
C GLY A 331 -6.83 -5.74 -5.37
N PHE A 332 -6.36 -6.23 -6.51
CA PHE A 332 -7.02 -7.21 -7.37
C PHE A 332 -6.02 -8.35 -7.64
N LEU A 333 -6.46 -9.62 -7.58
CA LEU A 333 -5.62 -10.76 -7.95
C LEU A 333 -5.62 -11.02 -9.47
N ALA A 334 -6.25 -10.14 -10.24
CA ALA A 334 -6.26 -10.20 -11.69
C ALA A 334 -4.92 -9.70 -12.26
N GLU A 335 -3.90 -10.57 -12.25
CA GLU A 335 -2.81 -10.72 -13.24
C GLU A 335 -1.58 -11.40 -12.61
N PRO A 336 -0.86 -12.28 -13.33
CA PRO A 336 0.32 -12.97 -12.79
C PRO A 336 1.48 -12.03 -12.40
N ASP A 337 1.41 -10.75 -12.81
CA ASP A 337 2.41 -9.72 -12.55
C ASP A 337 1.93 -8.67 -11.51
N ALA A 338 0.77 -8.88 -10.87
CA ALA A 338 0.24 -7.98 -9.85
C ALA A 338 1.19 -7.88 -8.63
N TRP A 339 1.43 -6.64 -8.17
CA TRP A 339 2.34 -6.38 -7.08
C TRP A 339 1.84 -5.30 -6.13
N TYR A 340 2.34 -5.37 -4.89
CA TYR A 340 1.95 -4.56 -3.74
C TYR A 340 3.14 -3.71 -3.27
N THR A 341 2.87 -2.53 -2.70
CA THR A 341 3.94 -1.63 -2.25
C THR A 341 4.66 -2.15 -1.00
N GLU A 342 5.91 -1.71 -0.82
CA GLU A 342 6.65 -2.00 0.41
C GLU A 342 6.00 -1.34 1.65
N ALA A 343 5.38 -0.16 1.48
CA ALA A 343 4.64 0.52 2.55
C ALA A 343 3.52 -0.37 3.12
N MET A 344 2.74 -1.01 2.24
CA MET A 344 1.69 -1.93 2.69
C MET A 344 2.27 -3.21 3.30
N TYR A 345 3.30 -3.81 2.70
CA TYR A 345 3.96 -4.99 3.28
C TYR A 345 4.49 -4.74 4.69
N ARG A 346 5.11 -3.57 4.94
CA ARG A 346 5.62 -3.20 6.26
C ARG A 346 4.51 -3.02 7.29
N SER A 347 3.44 -2.33 6.89
CA SER A 347 2.28 -2.11 7.77
C SER A 347 1.59 -3.42 8.12
N SER A 348 1.40 -4.29 7.12
CA SER A 348 0.89 -5.65 7.29
C SER A 348 1.76 -6.48 8.22
N ALA A 349 3.07 -6.54 7.98
CA ALA A 349 4.00 -7.32 8.82
C ALA A 349 4.01 -6.85 10.28
N ARG A 350 3.94 -5.53 10.53
CA ARG A 350 3.86 -4.96 11.89
C ARG A 350 2.53 -5.33 12.55
N LEU A 351 1.41 -5.26 11.83
CA LEU A 351 0.09 -5.65 12.34
C LEU A 351 0.04 -7.15 12.65
N VAL A 352 0.47 -8.00 11.73
CA VAL A 352 0.55 -9.47 11.92
C VAL A 352 1.40 -9.81 13.13
N LYS A 353 2.60 -9.22 13.26
CA LYS A 353 3.48 -9.43 14.42
C LYS A 353 2.81 -9.02 15.74
N TYR A 354 2.12 -7.88 15.75
CA TYR A 354 1.41 -7.40 16.93
C TYR A 354 0.27 -8.35 17.34
N LEU A 355 -0.58 -8.75 16.38
CA LEU A 355 -1.70 -9.65 16.63
C LEU A 355 -1.22 -11.03 17.05
N ALA A 356 -0.17 -11.55 16.41
CA ALA A 356 0.43 -12.83 16.77
C ALA A 356 0.96 -12.84 18.19
N GLY A 357 1.68 -11.78 18.60
CA GLY A 357 2.13 -11.63 19.99
C GLY A 357 0.99 -11.44 20.98
N LYS A 358 -0.07 -10.71 20.62
CA LYS A 358 -1.23 -10.46 21.49
C LYS A 358 -2.07 -11.72 21.76
N TYR A 359 -2.21 -12.59 20.76
CA TYR A 359 -3.08 -13.77 20.82
C TYR A 359 -2.33 -15.11 20.87
N ASP A 360 -0.99 -15.08 21.00
CA ASP A 360 -0.13 -16.28 21.03
C ASP A 360 -0.33 -17.17 19.79
N ILE A 361 -0.30 -16.54 18.62
CA ILE A 361 -0.43 -17.20 17.32
C ILE A 361 0.97 -17.47 16.75
N PRO A 362 1.33 -18.73 16.44
CA PRO A 362 2.60 -19.03 15.78
C PRO A 362 2.75 -18.33 14.42
N LEU A 363 3.95 -17.82 14.13
CA LEU A 363 4.27 -17.22 12.83
C LEU A 363 4.75 -18.30 11.85
N ASP A 364 3.83 -19.17 11.43
CA ASP A 364 4.07 -20.22 10.45
C ASP A 364 2.91 -20.34 9.45
N ARG A 365 3.09 -21.16 8.41
CA ARG A 365 2.09 -21.35 7.34
C ARG A 365 0.90 -22.24 7.74
N GLN A 366 0.85 -22.73 8.98
CA GLN A 366 -0.33 -23.42 9.53
C GLN A 366 -1.26 -22.44 10.26
N HIS A 367 -0.78 -21.23 10.57
CA HIS A 367 -1.51 -20.23 11.37
C HIS A 367 -1.66 -18.89 10.66
N ILE A 368 -0.71 -18.52 9.79
CA ILE A 368 -0.82 -17.38 8.89
C ILE A 368 -1.23 -17.91 7.52
N LEU A 369 -2.52 -17.79 7.24
CA LEU A 369 -3.17 -18.35 6.05
C LEU A 369 -3.38 -17.24 5.00
N GLY A 370 -3.57 -17.63 3.76
CA GLY A 370 -3.97 -16.75 2.67
C GLY A 370 -4.94 -17.43 1.75
#